data_AF-A0A256HWY9-F1
#
_entry.id   AF-A0A256HWY9-F1
#
_cell.length_a   1.000
_cell.length_b   1.000
_cell.length_c   1.000
_cell.angle_alpha   90.00
_cell.angle_beta   90.00
_cell.angle_gamma   90.00
#
_symmetry.space_group_name_H-M   'P 1'
#
loop_
_entity.id
_entity.type
_entity.pdbx_description
1 polymer ?
#
loop_
_entity_poly.entity_id
_entity_poly.type
_entity_poly.pdbx_seq_one_letter_code
_entity_poly.pdbx_strand_id
1 'polypeptide(L)'
;DHAALVGTDPIDIEGEWTIEELSARLDDEDLFAHEPPTREYFRNYRRWAVESAALDLALRQRDESLGEYLGIEPDPVRFVVSTRLGEPPTTDRVKELLALDDDLEFKLDPTPDWPEEAFVALRETDAVRILDLKGWYEDTDVDVEADPELYRDVFAAFPAAIVEDPAFTPQTSPLVEPQADRLSFDYPIDGVESLESLPVEPGWCNIKPSRFGTLESLFETIAYCEERGIDCYGGGQFELASGRTAIQTLAALFYPD
;
A
#
# COMPACT_ATOMS: atom_id res chain seq x y z
N ASP A 1 -12.46 -14.97 0.65
CA ASP A 1 -13.27 -15.24 -0.58
C ASP A 1 -12.75 -16.31 -1.53
N HIS A 2 -11.68 -17.06 -1.22
CA HIS A 2 -11.34 -18.23 -2.05
C HIS A 2 -12.50 -19.22 -2.20
N ALA A 3 -13.37 -19.36 -1.18
CA ALA A 3 -14.58 -20.17 -1.26
C ALA A 3 -15.60 -19.67 -2.29
N ALA A 4 -15.78 -18.34 -2.41
CA ALA A 4 -16.66 -17.72 -3.39
C ALA A 4 -16.18 -17.96 -4.85
N LEU A 5 -14.90 -18.27 -5.01
CA LEU A 5 -14.28 -18.63 -6.29
C LEU A 5 -14.29 -20.14 -6.58
N VAL A 6 -14.76 -20.97 -5.65
CA VAL A 6 -14.88 -22.42 -5.87
C VAL A 6 -16.08 -22.67 -6.78
N GLY A 7 -15.83 -23.21 -7.97
CA GLY A 7 -16.89 -23.52 -8.94
C GLY A 7 -17.24 -22.35 -9.88
N THR A 8 -16.45 -21.27 -9.88
CA THR A 8 -16.47 -20.31 -10.99
C THR A 8 -15.95 -20.99 -12.24
N ASP A 9 -16.68 -20.87 -13.35
CA ASP A 9 -16.20 -21.30 -14.65
C ASP A 9 -14.90 -20.54 -15.01
N PRO A 10 -14.04 -21.12 -15.88
CA PRO A 10 -12.91 -20.38 -16.44
C PRO A 10 -13.40 -19.06 -17.04
N ILE A 11 -12.65 -17.98 -16.79
CA ILE A 11 -12.96 -16.66 -17.34
C ILE A 11 -12.89 -16.76 -18.87
N ASP A 12 -13.96 -16.38 -19.58
CA ASP A 12 -14.07 -16.52 -21.04
C ASP A 12 -13.33 -15.39 -21.78
N ILE A 13 -12.00 -15.47 -21.73
CA ILE A 13 -11.05 -14.49 -22.29
C ILE A 13 -10.03 -15.14 -23.26
N GLU A 14 -10.30 -16.35 -23.76
CA GLU A 14 -9.45 -16.98 -24.77
C GLU A 14 -9.51 -16.19 -26.09
N GLY A 15 -8.36 -15.78 -26.63
CA GLY A 15 -8.30 -15.02 -27.88
C GLY A 15 -7.00 -14.24 -28.05
N GLU A 16 -7.00 -13.39 -29.07
CA GLU A 16 -5.97 -12.37 -29.29
C GLU A 16 -6.50 -11.04 -28.80
N TRP A 17 -5.76 -10.39 -27.91
CA TRP A 17 -6.13 -9.14 -27.28
C TRP A 17 -4.91 -8.23 -27.17
N THR A 18 -5.11 -6.93 -27.34
CA THR A 18 -4.27 -5.93 -26.67
C THR A 18 -4.64 -5.84 -25.18
N ILE A 19 -3.78 -5.23 -24.36
CA ILE A 19 -4.08 -5.02 -22.93
C ILE A 19 -5.35 -4.17 -22.76
N GLU A 20 -5.51 -3.13 -23.57
CA GLU A 20 -6.69 -2.25 -23.57
C GLU A 20 -7.97 -3.04 -23.92
N GLU A 21 -7.95 -3.84 -24.99
CA GLU A 21 -9.12 -4.63 -25.39
C GLU A 21 -9.48 -5.71 -24.37
N LEU A 22 -8.48 -6.36 -23.75
CA LEU A 22 -8.72 -7.33 -22.69
C LEU A 22 -9.31 -6.66 -21.43
N SER A 23 -8.79 -5.49 -21.05
CA SER A 23 -9.32 -4.70 -19.94
C SER A 23 -10.81 -4.35 -20.20
N ALA A 24 -11.12 -3.80 -21.36
CA ALA A 24 -12.51 -3.49 -21.75
C ALA A 24 -13.40 -4.75 -21.75
N ARG A 25 -12.88 -5.89 -22.21
CA ARG A 25 -13.61 -7.18 -22.19
C ARG A 25 -13.94 -7.64 -20.77
N LEU A 26 -13.04 -7.39 -19.81
CA LEU A 26 -13.21 -7.75 -18.40
C LEU A 26 -14.18 -6.84 -17.65
N ASP A 27 -14.51 -5.66 -18.17
CA ASP A 27 -15.51 -4.76 -17.56
C ASP A 27 -16.93 -5.36 -17.65
N ASP A 28 -17.17 -6.17 -18.68
CA ASP A 28 -18.42 -6.90 -18.90
C ASP A 28 -18.47 -8.26 -18.17
N GLU A 29 -17.38 -8.68 -17.51
CA GLU A 29 -17.27 -9.97 -16.81
C GLU A 29 -17.46 -9.83 -15.29
N ASP A 30 -18.46 -10.53 -14.73
CA ASP A 30 -18.54 -10.68 -13.28
C ASP A 30 -17.58 -11.78 -12.82
N LEU A 31 -16.38 -11.37 -12.41
CA LEU A 31 -15.33 -12.25 -11.89
C LEU A 31 -15.71 -12.97 -10.57
N PHE A 32 -16.90 -12.68 -10.02
CA PHE A 32 -17.51 -13.29 -8.85
C PHE A 32 -18.92 -13.85 -9.15
N ALA A 33 -19.21 -14.23 -10.41
CA ALA A 33 -20.55 -14.67 -10.83
C ALA A 33 -21.18 -15.81 -9.99
N HIS A 34 -20.36 -16.64 -9.32
CA HIS A 34 -20.86 -17.71 -8.47
C HIS A 34 -21.40 -17.20 -7.12
N GLU A 35 -20.64 -16.35 -6.43
CA GLU A 35 -20.96 -15.79 -5.14
C GLU A 35 -20.29 -14.41 -5.02
N PRO A 36 -21.03 -13.35 -4.64
CA PRO A 36 -20.44 -12.02 -4.50
C PRO A 36 -19.36 -12.00 -3.42
N PRO A 37 -18.34 -11.13 -3.56
CA PRO A 37 -17.31 -11.02 -2.55
C PRO A 37 -17.86 -10.48 -1.24
N THR A 38 -17.22 -10.82 -0.13
CA THR A 38 -17.57 -10.32 1.21
C THR A 38 -17.19 -8.87 1.41
N ARG A 39 -16.30 -8.31 0.57
CA ARG A 39 -15.89 -6.91 0.55
C ARG A 39 -15.72 -6.42 -0.89
N GLU A 40 -16.17 -5.21 -1.21
CA GLU A 40 -16.17 -4.67 -2.58
C GLU A 40 -14.77 -4.64 -3.22
N TYR A 41 -13.73 -4.22 -2.49
CA TYR A 41 -12.37 -4.13 -3.01
C TYR A 41 -11.74 -5.49 -3.42
N PHE A 42 -12.34 -6.62 -3.03
CA PHE A 42 -11.89 -7.92 -3.55
C PHE A 42 -12.15 -8.08 -5.06
N ARG A 43 -13.07 -7.30 -5.63
CA ARG A 43 -13.23 -7.19 -7.09
C ARG A 43 -11.95 -6.68 -7.73
N ASN A 44 -11.33 -5.64 -7.16
CA ASN A 44 -10.06 -5.09 -7.64
C ASN A 44 -8.95 -6.14 -7.54
N TYR A 45 -8.86 -6.86 -6.42
CA TYR A 45 -7.83 -7.90 -6.25
C TYR A 45 -7.97 -9.01 -7.30
N ARG A 46 -9.21 -9.39 -7.61
CA ARG A 46 -9.51 -10.39 -8.63
C ARG A 46 -9.22 -9.89 -10.05
N ARG A 47 -9.57 -8.65 -10.35
CA ARG A 47 -9.25 -7.98 -11.62
C ARG A 47 -7.74 -7.89 -11.83
N TRP A 48 -7.01 -7.45 -10.82
CA TRP A 48 -5.55 -7.34 -10.84
C TRP A 48 -4.87 -8.68 -11.10
N ALA A 49 -5.37 -9.77 -10.51
CA ALA A 49 -4.83 -11.10 -10.76
C ALA A 49 -4.90 -11.52 -12.24
N VAL A 50 -5.91 -11.05 -12.98
CA VAL A 50 -6.06 -11.33 -14.42
C VAL A 50 -5.21 -10.37 -15.24
N GLU A 51 -5.30 -9.07 -14.97
CA GLU A 51 -4.57 -8.06 -15.76
C GLU A 51 -3.04 -8.15 -15.58
N SER A 52 -2.56 -8.36 -14.36
CA SER A 52 -1.12 -8.56 -14.13
C SER A 52 -0.57 -9.82 -14.81
N ALA A 53 -1.38 -10.89 -14.89
CA ALA A 53 -1.02 -12.10 -15.62
C ALA A 53 -1.02 -11.88 -17.14
N ALA A 54 -1.96 -11.08 -17.66
CA ALA A 54 -1.98 -10.71 -19.07
C ALA A 54 -0.79 -9.84 -19.45
N LEU A 55 -0.40 -8.88 -18.60
CA LEU A 55 0.82 -8.09 -18.80
C LEU A 55 2.08 -8.98 -18.81
N ASP A 56 2.24 -9.86 -17.81
CA ASP A 56 3.38 -10.80 -17.77
C ASP A 56 3.42 -11.69 -19.03
N LEU A 57 2.26 -12.20 -19.48
CA LEU A 57 2.18 -12.98 -20.71
C LEU A 57 2.58 -12.16 -21.94
N ALA A 58 2.07 -10.94 -22.08
CA ALA A 58 2.37 -10.07 -23.21
C ALA A 58 3.87 -9.73 -23.27
N LEU A 59 4.48 -9.39 -22.14
CA LEU A 59 5.92 -9.12 -22.03
C LEU A 59 6.75 -10.35 -22.40
N ARG A 60 6.36 -11.55 -21.92
CA ARG A 60 7.02 -12.82 -22.29
C ARG A 60 6.90 -13.16 -23.77
N GLN A 61 5.75 -12.90 -24.38
CA GLN A 61 5.57 -13.11 -25.83
C GLN A 61 6.47 -12.19 -26.65
N ARG A 62 6.85 -11.04 -26.10
CA ARG A 62 7.76 -10.05 -26.70
C ARG A 62 9.23 -10.29 -26.37
N ASP A 63 9.54 -11.16 -25.42
CA ASP A 63 10.90 -11.36 -24.87
C ASP A 63 11.50 -10.06 -24.32
N GLU A 64 10.66 -9.24 -23.65
CA GLU A 64 11.01 -7.94 -23.06
C GLU A 64 10.57 -7.89 -21.59
N SER A 65 11.33 -7.19 -20.74
CA SER A 65 10.91 -6.81 -19.39
C SER A 65 10.02 -5.56 -19.41
N LEU A 66 9.30 -5.31 -18.30
CA LEU A 66 8.49 -4.09 -18.17
C LEU A 66 9.33 -2.81 -18.28
N GLY A 67 10.51 -2.79 -17.65
CA GLY A 67 11.43 -1.66 -17.73
C GLY A 67 11.91 -1.38 -19.15
N GLU A 68 12.31 -2.43 -19.89
CA GLU A 68 12.70 -2.29 -21.31
C GLU A 68 11.55 -1.78 -22.17
N TYR A 69 10.33 -2.29 -21.97
CA TYR A 69 9.15 -1.83 -22.71
C TYR A 69 8.83 -0.36 -22.44
N LEU A 70 8.95 0.08 -21.18
CA LEU A 70 8.70 1.47 -20.77
C LEU A 70 9.90 2.40 -21.02
N GLY A 71 11.08 1.87 -21.30
CA GLY A 71 12.32 2.64 -21.40
C GLY A 71 12.81 3.19 -20.06
N ILE A 72 12.49 2.50 -18.95
CA ILE A 72 12.86 2.87 -17.58
C ILE A 72 13.83 1.82 -17.06
N GLU A 73 15.02 2.25 -16.65
CA GLU A 73 16.00 1.38 -16.01
C GLU A 73 15.61 1.17 -14.54
N PRO A 74 15.54 -0.07 -14.04
CA PRO A 74 15.20 -0.33 -12.64
C PRO A 74 16.33 0.04 -11.69
N ASP A 75 15.97 0.71 -10.59
CA ASP A 75 16.89 1.05 -9.50
C ASP A 75 16.83 0.01 -8.35
N PRO A 76 17.90 -0.12 -7.53
CA PRO A 76 17.88 -0.93 -6.33
C PRO A 76 16.80 -0.45 -5.35
N VAL A 77 15.90 -1.34 -4.96
CA VAL A 77 14.81 -1.02 -4.02
C VAL A 77 15.32 -1.02 -2.59
N ARG A 78 15.04 0.06 -1.86
CA ARG A 78 15.19 0.18 -0.42
C ARG A 78 13.99 -0.44 0.29
N PHE A 79 14.25 -1.23 1.33
CA PHE A 79 13.22 -1.96 2.06
C PHE A 79 13.08 -1.46 3.49
N VAL A 80 11.83 -1.35 3.94
CA VAL A 80 11.46 -1.04 5.32
C VAL A 80 10.78 -2.26 5.94
N VAL A 81 11.15 -2.61 7.17
CA VAL A 81 10.56 -3.70 7.92
C VAL A 81 9.27 -3.21 8.60
N SER A 82 8.12 -3.67 8.12
CA SER A 82 6.84 -3.45 8.79
C SER A 82 6.64 -4.46 9.92
N THR A 83 6.49 -3.97 11.14
CA THR A 83 6.26 -4.83 12.31
C THR A 83 5.49 -4.11 13.41
N ARG A 84 4.87 -4.89 14.30
CA ARG A 84 4.21 -4.38 15.50
C ARG A 84 5.10 -4.57 16.71
N LEU A 85 4.82 -3.82 17.78
CA LEU A 85 5.35 -4.15 19.10
C LEU A 85 4.58 -5.36 19.67
N GLY A 86 5.12 -5.96 20.72
CA GLY A 86 4.49 -7.09 21.41
C GLY A 86 3.24 -6.69 22.22
N GLU A 87 2.64 -7.67 22.89
CA GLU A 87 1.60 -7.45 23.90
C GLU A 87 2.13 -7.93 25.28
N PRO A 88 2.43 -7.03 26.24
CA PRO A 88 2.36 -5.57 26.17
C PRO A 88 3.41 -4.95 25.21
N PRO A 89 3.20 -3.70 24.73
CA PRO A 89 4.11 -3.07 23.78
C PRO A 89 5.47 -2.77 24.40
N THR A 90 6.50 -3.49 23.93
CA THR A 90 7.91 -3.24 24.24
C THR A 90 8.73 -3.05 22.97
N THR A 91 9.88 -2.37 23.09
CA THR A 91 10.81 -2.12 21.98
C THR A 91 11.76 -3.30 21.70
N ASP A 92 11.58 -4.43 22.38
CA ASP A 92 12.50 -5.57 22.31
C ASP A 92 12.59 -6.11 20.88
N ARG A 93 11.44 -6.20 20.18
CA ARG A 93 11.40 -6.67 18.79
C ARG A 93 12.26 -5.82 17.85
N VAL A 94 12.18 -4.50 17.97
CA VAL A 94 12.96 -3.56 17.16
C VAL A 94 14.45 -3.67 17.50
N LYS A 95 14.79 -3.74 18.79
CA LYS A 95 16.18 -3.91 19.25
C LYS A 95 16.79 -5.22 18.79
N GLU A 96 16.03 -6.31 18.81
CA GLU A 96 16.48 -7.61 18.31
C GLU A 96 16.77 -7.57 16.81
N LEU A 97 15.93 -6.90 16.02
CA LEU A 97 16.14 -6.75 14.59
C LEU A 97 17.35 -5.86 14.29
N LEU A 98 17.49 -4.72 14.95
CA LEU A 98 18.66 -3.84 14.83
C LEU A 98 19.97 -4.49 15.30
N ALA A 99 19.90 -5.46 16.23
CA ALA A 99 21.07 -6.23 16.63
C ALA A 99 21.52 -7.24 15.56
N LEU A 100 20.64 -7.63 14.63
CA LEU A 100 20.96 -8.49 13.49
C LEU A 100 21.50 -7.67 12.31
N ASP A 101 20.94 -6.49 12.10
CA ASP A 101 21.30 -5.56 11.02
C ASP A 101 20.93 -4.12 11.46
N ASP A 102 21.96 -3.29 11.66
CA ASP A 102 21.83 -1.93 12.20
C ASP A 102 21.39 -0.90 11.15
N ASP A 103 21.36 -1.28 9.88
CA ASP A 103 20.86 -0.46 8.77
C ASP A 103 19.34 -0.65 8.55
N LEU A 104 18.67 -1.53 9.32
CA LEU A 104 17.24 -1.75 9.19
C LEU A 104 16.42 -0.52 9.56
N GLU A 105 15.39 -0.30 8.77
CA GLU A 105 14.42 0.76 8.97
C GLU A 105 13.02 0.19 9.18
N PHE A 106 12.16 0.94 9.88
CA PHE A 106 10.89 0.40 10.38
C PHE A 106 9.67 1.20 9.97
N LYS A 107 8.63 0.44 9.60
CA LYS A 107 7.23 0.86 9.62
C LYS A 107 6.60 0.24 10.85
N LEU A 108 6.06 1.06 11.75
CA LEU A 108 5.46 0.58 13.01
C LEU A 108 3.99 0.99 13.09
N ASP A 109 3.22 0.20 13.84
CA ASP A 109 1.79 0.42 14.08
C ASP A 109 1.60 0.92 15.53
N PRO A 110 1.68 2.23 15.80
CA PRO A 110 1.46 2.77 17.15
C PRO A 110 0.00 2.59 17.57
N THR A 111 -0.20 2.26 18.84
CA THR A 111 -1.54 2.10 19.44
C THR A 111 -1.65 2.90 20.73
N PRO A 112 -2.87 3.19 21.25
CA PRO A 112 -3.04 3.91 22.52
C PRO A 112 -2.38 3.22 23.73
N ASP A 113 -2.10 1.93 23.65
CA ASP A 113 -1.43 1.15 24.71
C ASP A 113 0.09 1.36 24.75
N TRP A 114 0.68 2.02 23.75
CA TRP A 114 2.12 2.28 23.75
C TRP A 114 2.51 3.21 24.91
N PRO A 115 3.43 2.80 25.79
CA PRO A 115 3.88 3.67 26.86
C PRO A 115 4.83 4.75 26.31
N GLU A 116 4.93 5.87 27.02
CA GLU A 116 5.83 7.00 26.68
C GLU A 116 7.28 6.52 26.46
N GLU A 117 7.74 5.56 27.28
CA GLU A 117 9.09 5.01 27.16
C GLU A 117 9.34 4.28 25.84
N ALA A 118 8.29 3.73 25.20
CA ALA A 118 8.41 3.12 23.87
C ALA A 118 8.66 4.18 22.79
N PHE A 119 7.92 5.30 22.83
CA PHE A 119 8.14 6.42 21.91
C PHE A 119 9.55 7.00 22.03
N VAL A 120 10.02 7.21 23.27
CA VAL A 120 11.38 7.72 23.53
C VAL A 120 12.43 6.76 22.99
N ALA A 121 12.34 5.47 23.35
CA ALA A 121 13.33 4.49 22.94
C ALA A 121 13.35 4.26 21.42
N LEU A 122 12.20 4.27 20.75
CA LEU A 122 12.13 4.13 19.29
C LEU A 122 12.67 5.36 18.56
N ARG A 123 12.38 6.56 19.06
CA ARG A 123 12.96 7.80 18.51
C ARG A 123 14.48 7.79 18.59
N GLU A 124 15.06 7.30 19.70
CA GLU A 124 16.51 7.22 19.88
C GLU A 124 17.20 6.28 18.88
N THR A 125 16.46 5.35 18.25
CA THR A 125 17.04 4.47 17.23
C THR A 125 17.31 5.18 15.90
N ASP A 126 16.63 6.30 15.63
CA ASP A 126 16.64 6.98 14.31
C ASP A 126 16.30 6.06 13.12
N ALA A 127 15.66 4.91 13.38
CA ALA A 127 15.37 3.87 12.39
C ALA A 127 13.89 3.85 11.96
N VAL A 128 13.02 4.60 12.62
CA VAL A 128 11.58 4.66 12.28
C VAL A 128 11.38 5.59 11.08
N ARG A 129 10.75 5.08 10.02
CA ARG A 129 10.45 5.83 8.78
C ARG A 129 8.97 6.08 8.61
N ILE A 130 8.14 5.10 8.95
CA ILE A 130 6.69 5.16 8.74
C ILE A 130 5.96 4.77 10.04
N LEU A 131 4.91 5.50 10.39
CA LEU A 131 3.99 5.18 11.48
C LEU A 131 2.58 5.05 10.92
N ASP A 132 1.98 3.90 11.08
CA ASP A 132 0.68 3.56 10.47
C ASP A 132 -0.40 3.55 11.54
N LEU A 133 -1.25 4.58 11.50
CA LEU A 133 -2.28 4.86 12.51
C LEU A 133 -3.58 4.09 12.25
N LYS A 134 -3.74 3.49 11.07
CA LYS A 134 -4.90 2.65 10.70
C LYS A 134 -6.26 3.31 10.89
N GLY A 135 -6.32 4.64 10.86
CA GLY A 135 -7.51 5.43 11.16
C GLY A 135 -8.63 5.35 10.11
N TRP A 136 -8.41 4.63 9.01
CA TRP A 136 -9.40 4.40 7.95
C TRP A 136 -9.92 2.95 7.92
N TYR A 137 -9.35 2.07 8.75
CA TYR A 137 -9.78 0.68 8.82
C TYR A 137 -11.00 0.57 9.74
N GLU A 138 -12.12 0.08 9.22
CA GLU A 138 -13.34 -0.18 9.99
C GLU A 138 -13.64 -1.70 9.98
N ASP A 139 -14.07 -2.25 11.12
CA ASP A 139 -14.47 -3.66 11.25
C ASP A 139 -13.36 -4.64 10.79
N THR A 140 -12.11 -4.37 11.19
CA THR A 140 -10.96 -5.24 10.91
C THR A 140 -10.17 -5.58 12.17
N ASP A 141 -9.42 -6.67 12.15
CA ASP A 141 -8.50 -7.07 13.25
C ASP A 141 -7.33 -6.09 13.46
N VAL A 142 -7.27 -5.01 12.68
CA VAL A 142 -6.19 -4.02 12.70
C VAL A 142 -6.71 -2.60 12.94
N ASP A 143 -8.00 -2.45 13.26
CA ASP A 143 -8.63 -1.17 13.62
C ASP A 143 -7.98 -0.59 14.90
N VAL A 144 -7.77 0.73 14.91
CA VAL A 144 -7.20 1.47 16.02
C VAL A 144 -8.05 2.72 16.28
N GLU A 145 -8.46 2.91 17.53
CA GLU A 145 -9.20 4.09 17.94
C GLU A 145 -8.41 5.37 17.63
N ALA A 146 -9.10 6.36 17.04
CA ALA A 146 -8.53 7.67 16.71
C ALA A 146 -8.32 8.55 17.95
N ASP A 147 -7.47 8.10 18.87
CA ASP A 147 -7.14 8.79 20.12
C ASP A 147 -6.27 10.05 19.85
N PRO A 148 -6.74 11.27 20.17
CA PRO A 148 -5.94 12.48 19.99
C PRO A 148 -4.63 12.51 20.79
N GLU A 149 -4.50 11.76 21.89
CA GLU A 149 -3.24 11.66 22.64
C GLU A 149 -2.19 10.89 21.85
N LEU A 150 -2.54 9.73 21.29
CA LEU A 150 -1.69 8.96 20.38
C LEU A 150 -1.14 9.82 19.22
N TYR A 151 -2.01 10.63 18.61
CA TYR A 151 -1.62 11.48 17.48
C TYR A 151 -0.64 12.56 17.92
N ARG A 152 -0.82 13.15 19.11
CA ARG A 152 0.16 14.11 19.66
C ARG A 152 1.50 13.45 19.90
N ASP A 153 1.51 12.25 20.48
CA ASP A 153 2.74 11.52 20.80
C ASP A 153 3.48 11.12 19.53
N VAL A 154 2.79 10.59 18.53
CA VAL A 154 3.35 10.25 17.21
C VAL A 154 3.98 11.49 16.55
N PHE A 155 3.23 12.60 16.46
CA PHE A 155 3.74 13.81 15.80
C PHE A 155 4.85 14.51 16.58
N ALA A 156 4.86 14.42 17.91
CA ALA A 156 5.92 15.00 18.74
C ALA A 156 7.20 14.14 18.75
N ALA A 157 7.07 12.81 18.78
CA ALA A 157 8.19 11.90 18.83
C ALA A 157 8.89 11.76 17.47
N PHE A 158 8.13 11.77 16.37
CA PHE A 158 8.63 11.47 15.02
C PHE A 158 8.30 12.57 14.01
N PRO A 159 8.94 13.76 14.12
CA PRO A 159 8.61 14.91 13.28
C PRO A 159 9.00 14.75 11.80
N ALA A 160 9.88 13.79 11.49
CA ALA A 160 10.37 13.52 10.13
C ALA A 160 9.79 12.22 9.54
N ALA A 161 9.06 11.42 10.31
CA ALA A 161 8.48 10.18 9.81
C ALA A 161 7.21 10.45 9.00
N ILE A 162 7.01 9.60 7.99
CA ILE A 162 5.76 9.49 7.26
C ILE A 162 4.70 8.93 8.20
N VAL A 163 3.49 9.47 8.15
CA VAL A 163 2.35 8.99 8.94
C VAL A 163 1.27 8.48 8.00
N GLU A 164 1.06 7.16 8.01
CA GLU A 164 0.12 6.46 7.14
C GLU A 164 -1.27 6.39 7.79
N ASP A 165 -2.30 6.62 6.98
CA ASP A 165 -3.72 6.46 7.29
C ASP A 165 -4.19 7.13 8.61
N PRO A 166 -3.88 8.42 8.86
CA PRO A 166 -4.49 9.12 10.00
C PRO A 166 -5.99 9.32 9.80
N ALA A 167 -6.77 9.16 10.87
CA ALA A 167 -8.20 9.48 10.89
C ALA A 167 -8.43 11.00 10.94
N PHE A 168 -9.43 11.47 10.20
CA PHE A 168 -9.89 12.87 10.20
C PHE A 168 -11.19 13.00 10.99
N THR A 169 -11.06 13.36 12.27
CA THR A 169 -12.18 13.60 13.19
C THR A 169 -12.11 15.03 13.74
N PRO A 170 -13.19 15.59 14.34
CA PRO A 170 -13.12 16.90 14.98
C PRO A 170 -11.99 17.05 16.01
N GLN A 171 -11.54 15.96 16.62
CA GLN A 171 -10.50 15.94 17.64
C GLN A 171 -9.08 15.73 17.05
N THR A 172 -8.95 14.98 15.95
CA THR A 172 -7.66 14.67 15.31
C THR A 172 -7.31 15.62 14.16
N SER A 173 -8.28 16.12 13.39
CA SER A 173 -8.04 16.99 12.23
C SER A 173 -7.15 18.20 12.53
N PRO A 174 -7.32 18.94 13.65
CA PRO A 174 -6.42 20.05 13.98
C PRO A 174 -4.95 19.66 14.20
N LEU A 175 -4.68 18.38 14.48
CA LEU A 175 -3.34 17.81 14.62
C LEU A 175 -2.81 17.28 13.28
N VAL A 176 -3.69 16.67 12.48
CA VAL A 176 -3.37 15.95 11.23
C VAL A 176 -3.18 16.89 10.05
N GLU A 177 -4.12 17.82 9.82
CA GLU A 177 -4.09 18.71 8.64
C GLU A 177 -2.77 19.47 8.46
N PRO A 178 -2.14 20.02 9.52
CA PRO A 178 -0.85 20.70 9.39
C PRO A 178 0.33 19.80 8.99
N GLN A 179 0.14 18.48 8.94
CA GLN A 179 1.17 17.49 8.62
C GLN A 179 1.07 16.97 7.18
N ALA A 180 0.20 17.53 6.34
CA ALA A 180 -0.15 17.05 5.01
C ALA A 180 1.04 16.53 4.18
N ASP A 181 2.14 17.30 4.13
CA ASP A 181 3.38 16.98 3.38
C ASP A 181 4.08 15.67 3.80
N ARG A 182 3.73 15.10 4.94
CA ARG A 182 4.27 13.81 5.42
C ARG A 182 3.20 12.77 5.73
N LEU A 183 1.96 13.04 5.34
CA LEU A 183 0.89 12.06 5.42
C LEU A 183 0.94 11.14 4.21
N SER A 184 0.73 9.86 4.47
CA SER A 184 0.55 8.82 3.47
C SER A 184 -0.85 8.22 3.60
N PHE A 185 -1.40 7.76 2.49
CA PHE A 185 -2.66 7.03 2.47
C PHE A 185 -2.49 5.68 1.75
N ASP A 186 -3.05 4.62 2.34
CA ASP A 186 -3.07 3.24 1.82
C ASP A 186 -4.51 2.77 1.69
N TYR A 187 -5.23 2.64 2.81
CA TYR A 187 -6.54 2.02 2.83
C TYR A 187 -7.55 2.63 1.85
N PRO A 188 -7.71 3.97 1.77
CA PRO A 188 -8.72 4.57 0.89
C PRO A 188 -8.31 4.60 -0.59
N ILE A 189 -7.07 4.23 -0.93
CA ILE A 189 -6.52 4.48 -2.26
C ILE A 189 -6.76 3.31 -3.22
N ASP A 190 -7.52 3.56 -4.28
CA ASP A 190 -7.77 2.63 -5.39
C ASP A 190 -7.73 3.29 -6.79
N GLY A 191 -7.41 4.58 -6.87
CA GLY A 191 -7.30 5.33 -8.11
C GLY A 191 -7.10 6.83 -7.89
N VAL A 192 -7.02 7.62 -8.97
CA VAL A 192 -6.89 9.09 -8.90
C VAL A 192 -8.05 9.74 -8.14
N GLU A 193 -9.28 9.31 -8.41
CA GLU A 193 -10.47 9.88 -7.74
C GLU A 193 -10.41 9.74 -6.21
N SER A 194 -9.83 8.63 -5.72
CA SER A 194 -9.65 8.40 -4.28
C SER A 194 -8.64 9.37 -3.65
N LEU A 195 -7.55 9.71 -4.36
CA LEU A 195 -6.56 10.71 -3.94
C LEU A 195 -7.16 12.12 -3.95
N GLU A 196 -7.90 12.48 -4.99
CA GLU A 196 -8.58 13.78 -5.10
C GLU A 196 -9.65 13.98 -4.03
N SER A 197 -10.22 12.89 -3.52
CA SER A 197 -11.26 12.90 -2.48
C SER A 197 -10.71 12.98 -1.06
N LEU A 198 -9.39 12.98 -0.88
CA LEU A 198 -8.78 13.04 0.45
C LEU A 198 -9.06 14.39 1.14
N PRO A 199 -9.13 14.42 2.48
CA PRO A 199 -9.35 15.66 3.23
C PRO A 199 -8.21 16.69 3.11
N VAL A 200 -7.05 16.26 2.61
CA VAL A 200 -5.83 17.05 2.41
C VAL A 200 -5.13 16.60 1.14
N GLU A 201 -4.29 17.45 0.55
CA GLU A 201 -3.33 17.03 -0.46
C GLU A 201 -2.16 16.33 0.27
N PRO A 202 -1.98 15.00 0.15
CA PRO A 202 -0.93 14.29 0.87
C PRO A 202 0.44 14.52 0.23
N GLY A 203 1.50 14.41 1.04
CA GLY A 203 2.86 14.33 0.50
C GLY A 203 3.24 12.92 0.03
N TRP A 204 2.56 11.87 0.50
CA TRP A 204 2.92 10.49 0.22
C TRP A 204 1.72 9.62 -0.17
N CYS A 205 1.97 8.56 -0.94
CA CYS A 205 0.98 7.56 -1.31
C CYS A 205 1.57 6.15 -1.22
N ASN A 206 0.86 5.24 -0.55
CA ASN A 206 1.23 3.83 -0.49
C ASN A 206 0.59 3.08 -1.65
N ILE A 207 1.41 2.57 -2.57
CA ILE A 207 0.95 1.87 -3.76
C ILE A 207 0.86 0.36 -3.49
N LYS A 208 -0.36 -0.17 -3.54
CA LYS A 208 -0.64 -1.61 -3.58
C LYS A 208 -1.35 -1.95 -4.89
N PRO A 209 -0.63 -2.47 -5.91
CA PRO A 209 -1.16 -2.65 -7.27
C PRO A 209 -2.51 -3.37 -7.35
N SER A 210 -2.72 -4.37 -6.50
CA SER A 210 -3.98 -5.10 -6.39
C SER A 210 -5.19 -4.22 -6.03
N ARG A 211 -5.02 -3.14 -5.26
CA ARG A 211 -6.11 -2.24 -4.88
C ARG A 211 -6.70 -1.48 -6.06
N PHE A 212 -5.93 -1.21 -7.10
CA PHE A 212 -6.36 -0.43 -8.27
C PHE A 212 -7.23 -1.23 -9.23
N GLY A 213 -7.07 -2.56 -9.22
CA GLY A 213 -7.78 -3.47 -10.09
C GLY A 213 -7.21 -3.53 -11.50
N THR A 214 -7.14 -2.39 -12.20
CA THR A 214 -6.66 -2.31 -13.58
C THR A 214 -5.23 -1.78 -13.66
N LEU A 215 -4.52 -2.15 -14.74
CA LEU A 215 -3.21 -1.59 -15.07
C LEU A 215 -3.33 -0.08 -15.34
N GLU A 216 -4.38 0.33 -16.04
CA GLU A 216 -4.66 1.73 -16.35
C GLU A 216 -4.78 2.57 -15.07
N SER A 217 -5.65 2.18 -14.13
CA SER A 217 -5.84 2.91 -12.87
C SER A 217 -4.54 2.99 -12.05
N LEU A 218 -3.75 1.90 -12.02
CA LEU A 218 -2.45 1.90 -11.34
C LEU A 218 -1.49 2.90 -11.96
N PHE A 219 -1.26 2.84 -13.27
CA PHE A 219 -0.28 3.70 -13.94
C PHE A 219 -0.75 5.15 -14.03
N GLU A 220 -2.06 5.40 -14.19
CA GLU A 220 -2.65 6.72 -14.11
C GLU A 220 -2.43 7.33 -12.71
N THR A 221 -2.61 6.53 -11.65
CA THR A 221 -2.36 7.00 -10.28
C THR A 221 -0.88 7.30 -10.02
N ILE A 222 0.04 6.44 -10.48
CA ILE A 222 1.47 6.70 -10.36
C ILE A 222 1.86 8.00 -11.09
N ALA A 223 1.37 8.18 -12.34
CA ALA A 223 1.62 9.39 -13.11
C ALA A 223 1.02 10.63 -12.44
N TYR A 224 -0.19 10.52 -11.90
CA TYR A 224 -0.82 11.60 -11.13
C TYR A 224 0.01 11.98 -9.91
N CYS A 225 0.51 11.01 -9.14
CA CYS A 225 1.38 11.28 -8.00
C CYS A 225 2.66 12.02 -8.43
N GLU A 226 3.32 11.57 -9.49
CA GLU A 226 4.50 12.24 -10.05
C GLU A 226 4.20 13.69 -10.47
N GLU A 227 3.11 13.93 -11.20
CA GLU A 227 2.71 15.26 -11.67
C GLU A 227 2.36 16.23 -10.53
N ARG A 228 1.84 15.70 -9.42
CA ARG A 228 1.42 16.47 -8.24
C ARG A 228 2.53 16.61 -7.19
N GLY A 229 3.66 15.91 -7.36
CA GLY A 229 4.74 15.89 -6.38
C GLY A 229 4.36 15.14 -5.09
N ILE A 230 3.57 14.08 -5.23
CA ILE A 230 3.22 13.14 -4.17
C ILE A 230 4.20 11.97 -4.28
N ASP A 231 5.03 11.77 -3.27
CA ASP A 231 5.99 10.67 -3.25
C ASP A 231 5.26 9.33 -3.09
N CYS A 232 5.76 8.28 -3.74
CA CYS A 232 5.20 6.93 -3.66
C CYS A 232 6.13 5.97 -2.93
N TYR A 233 5.57 4.94 -2.30
CA TYR A 233 6.30 3.73 -1.90
C TYR A 233 5.42 2.50 -2.01
N GLY A 234 6.04 1.32 -2.12
CA GLY A 234 5.33 0.06 -2.30
C GLY A 234 4.82 -0.53 -1.00
N GLY A 235 3.51 -0.75 -0.89
CA GLY A 235 2.91 -1.54 0.18
C GLY A 235 2.89 -3.04 -0.13
N GLY A 236 2.96 -3.87 0.91
CA GLY A 236 2.82 -5.31 0.79
C GLY A 236 1.44 -5.82 1.22
N GLN A 237 1.02 -6.93 0.62
CA GLN A 237 -0.15 -7.73 1.00
C GLN A 237 0.21 -9.22 1.18
N PHE A 238 1.44 -9.51 1.63
CA PHE A 238 1.97 -10.87 1.82
C PHE A 238 2.05 -11.69 0.51
N GLU A 239 2.40 -11.02 -0.58
CA GLU A 239 2.44 -11.58 -1.92
C GLU A 239 3.39 -12.78 -1.99
N LEU A 240 2.96 -13.79 -2.75
CA LEU A 240 3.77 -14.96 -3.04
C LEU A 240 4.29 -14.89 -4.47
N ALA A 241 5.46 -15.49 -4.71
CA ALA A 241 6.03 -15.72 -6.04
C ALA A 241 5.85 -14.51 -6.99
N SER A 242 5.03 -14.67 -8.04
CA SER A 242 4.79 -13.66 -9.07
C SER A 242 4.27 -12.33 -8.52
N GLY A 243 3.43 -12.33 -7.49
CA GLY A 243 2.95 -11.09 -6.88
C GLY A 243 4.10 -10.31 -6.23
N ARG A 244 5.03 -11.00 -5.56
CA ARG A 244 6.20 -10.37 -4.95
C ARG A 244 7.15 -9.80 -5.99
N THR A 245 7.38 -10.54 -7.08
CA THR A 245 8.18 -10.04 -8.21
C THR A 245 7.52 -8.81 -8.84
N ALA A 246 6.20 -8.82 -9.03
CA ALA A 246 5.48 -7.71 -9.64
C ALA A 246 5.58 -6.42 -8.81
N ILE A 247 5.30 -6.46 -7.50
CA ILE A 247 5.39 -5.26 -6.66
C ILE A 247 6.83 -4.73 -6.57
N GLN A 248 7.84 -5.60 -6.52
CA GLN A 248 9.24 -5.19 -6.45
C GLN A 248 9.73 -4.61 -7.78
N THR A 249 9.23 -5.13 -8.90
CA THR A 249 9.52 -4.57 -10.23
C THR A 249 8.90 -3.18 -10.36
N LEU A 250 7.66 -2.99 -9.92
CA LEU A 250 7.01 -1.68 -9.93
C LEU A 250 7.74 -0.69 -9.01
N ALA A 251 8.14 -1.10 -7.80
CA ALA A 251 8.94 -0.26 -6.92
C ALA A 251 10.27 0.15 -7.56
N ALA A 252 11.01 -0.81 -8.13
CA ALA A 252 12.29 -0.54 -8.80
C ALA A 252 12.17 0.45 -9.97
N LEU A 253 11.02 0.52 -10.63
CA LEU A 253 10.80 1.38 -11.80
C LEU A 253 10.27 2.77 -11.43
N PHE A 254 9.49 2.91 -10.35
CA PHE A 254 8.73 4.13 -10.09
C PHE A 254 8.98 4.76 -8.71
N TYR A 255 9.34 3.96 -7.71
CA TYR A 255 9.50 4.41 -6.32
C TYR A 255 10.49 3.49 -5.58
N PRO A 256 11.79 3.55 -5.93
CA PRO A 256 12.79 2.64 -5.38
C PRO A 256 13.24 3.00 -3.95
N ASP A 257 12.98 4.23 -3.48
CA ASP A 257 13.48 4.78 -2.21
C ASP A 257 12.51 4.66 -1.02
#